data_AF-A0A0H4TEP3-F1
#
_entry.id   AF-A0A0H4TEP3-F1
#
_cell.length_a   1.000
_cell.length_b   1.000
_cell.length_c   1.000
_cell.angle_alpha   90.00
_cell.angle_beta   90.00
_cell.angle_gamma   90.00
#
_symmetry.space_group_name_H-M   'P 1'
#
loop_
_entity.id
_entity.type
_entity.pdbx_description
1 polymer ?
#
loop_
_entity_poly.entity_id
_entity_poly.type
_entity_poly.pdbx_seq_one_letter_code
_entity_poly.pdbx_strand_id
1 'polypeptide(L)'
;MNNSNLLQQIARKNSDKDKIAEMVIKDTTLLPELFTGLQTNEASIKYGSNKVLIIISEKNPGVLYPKLDFFIAHLENENNFLKWGAIEIIANLCKVDSLHHFENIFTKYFSPIEGHHMVPAANTIKAAVKIALNKHNLTEKISYEILKVEDADYETAECNNIVIGQAIKSLDELFPQLKTKEPVFEFVKRQLKNKRPATRKKAEIFIRKNQKLLDK
;
A
#
# COMPACT_ATOMS: atom_id res chain seq x y z
N MET A 1 13.04 -23.40 -20.40
CA MET A 1 13.39 -22.05 -19.90
C MET A 1 14.46 -22.26 -18.84
N ASN A 2 15.67 -21.73 -19.07
CA ASN A 2 16.75 -21.84 -18.08
C ASN A 2 16.37 -20.96 -16.88
N ASN A 3 15.97 -21.57 -15.76
CA ASN A 3 15.79 -20.83 -14.53
C ASN A 3 17.15 -20.24 -14.15
N SER A 4 17.31 -18.92 -14.29
CA SER A 4 18.53 -18.22 -13.90
C SER A 4 18.88 -18.52 -12.43
N ASN A 5 20.17 -18.45 -12.09
CA ASN A 5 20.69 -18.69 -10.74
C ASN A 5 19.93 -17.87 -9.68
N LEU A 6 19.58 -16.61 -9.97
CA LEU A 6 18.79 -15.78 -9.06
C LEU A 6 17.39 -16.33 -8.81
N LEU A 7 16.64 -16.70 -9.86
CA LEU A 7 15.29 -17.26 -9.69
C LEU A 7 15.30 -18.58 -8.94
N GLN A 8 16.31 -19.42 -9.15
CA GLN A 8 16.51 -20.63 -8.37
C GLN A 8 16.78 -20.31 -6.90
N GLN A 9 17.62 -19.31 -6.59
CA GLN A 9 17.85 -18.86 -5.22
C GLN A 9 16.57 -18.33 -4.57
N ILE A 10 15.74 -17.60 -5.33
CA ILE A 10 14.44 -17.12 -4.86
C ILE A 10 13.48 -18.27 -4.59
N ALA A 11 13.47 -19.32 -5.40
CA ALA A 11 12.57 -20.46 -5.21
C ALA A 11 12.91 -21.31 -3.97
N ARG A 12 14.16 -21.24 -3.48
CA ARG A 12 14.60 -22.04 -2.32
C ARG A 12 13.79 -21.72 -1.06
N LYS A 13 13.40 -22.78 -0.36
CA LYS A 13 12.78 -22.67 0.97
C LYS A 13 13.73 -21.91 1.92
N ASN A 14 13.18 -20.99 2.70
CA ASN A 14 13.93 -20.15 3.65
C ASN A 14 15.04 -19.29 3.02
N SER A 15 14.98 -19.02 1.72
CA SER A 15 15.88 -18.06 1.08
C SER A 15 15.81 -16.69 1.77
N ASP A 16 16.96 -16.07 1.97
CA ASP A 16 17.07 -14.74 2.57
C ASP A 16 16.75 -13.66 1.53
N LYS A 17 15.48 -13.21 1.50
CA LYS A 17 15.01 -12.22 0.51
C LYS A 17 15.68 -10.87 0.66
N ASP A 18 16.08 -10.51 1.88
CA ASP A 18 16.79 -9.26 2.17
C ASP A 18 18.18 -9.26 1.56
N LYS A 19 18.95 -10.34 1.72
CA LYS A 19 20.25 -10.50 1.06
C LYS A 19 20.13 -10.53 -0.46
N ILE A 20 19.11 -11.20 -0.99
CA ILE A 20 18.86 -11.22 -2.43
C ILE A 20 18.55 -9.79 -2.93
N ALA A 21 17.74 -9.03 -2.21
CA ALA A 21 17.48 -7.63 -2.56
C ALA A 21 18.75 -6.77 -2.53
N GLU A 22 19.60 -6.93 -1.51
CA GLU A 22 20.88 -6.22 -1.42
C GLU A 22 21.84 -6.55 -2.56
N MET A 23 21.87 -7.82 -2.99
CA MET A 23 22.62 -8.24 -4.15
C MET A 23 22.12 -7.56 -5.42
N VAL A 24 20.81 -7.52 -5.65
CA VAL A 24 20.21 -6.87 -6.83
C VAL A 24 20.35 -5.34 -6.80
N ILE A 25 20.36 -4.73 -5.60
CA ILE A 25 20.64 -3.30 -5.47
C ILE A 25 22.09 -2.98 -5.89
N LYS A 26 23.04 -3.86 -5.57
CA LYS A 26 24.46 -3.71 -5.96
C LYS A 26 24.68 -4.00 -7.44
N ASP A 27 23.94 -4.94 -8.00
CA ASP A 27 23.99 -5.30 -9.42
C ASP A 27 22.59 -5.23 -10.06
N THR A 28 22.25 -4.05 -10.56
CA THR A 28 20.95 -3.78 -11.16
C THR A 28 20.72 -4.49 -12.50
N THR A 29 21.76 -5.11 -13.07
CA THR A 29 21.63 -5.94 -14.29
C THR A 29 20.77 -7.18 -14.06
N LEU A 30 20.56 -7.57 -12.79
CA LEU A 30 19.70 -8.68 -12.37
C LEU A 30 18.20 -8.33 -12.29
N LEU A 31 17.82 -7.05 -12.35
CA LEU A 31 16.41 -6.62 -12.27
C LEU A 31 15.49 -7.27 -13.32
N PRO A 32 15.88 -7.40 -14.61
CA PRO A 32 15.03 -8.03 -15.62
C PRO A 32 14.58 -9.45 -15.25
N GLU A 33 15.41 -10.18 -14.50
CA GLU A 33 15.06 -11.52 -14.04
C GLU A 33 13.93 -11.49 -13.01
N LEU A 34 13.93 -10.54 -12.07
CA LEU A 34 12.83 -10.39 -11.10
C LEU A 34 11.50 -10.08 -11.81
N PHE A 35 11.53 -9.24 -12.85
CA PHE A 35 10.35 -8.96 -13.66
C PHE A 35 9.88 -10.19 -14.42
N THR A 36 10.80 -10.97 -14.96
CA THR A 36 10.49 -12.27 -15.57
C THR A 36 9.86 -13.22 -14.55
N GLY A 37 10.40 -13.23 -13.32
CA GLY A 37 9.90 -14.01 -12.19
C GLY A 37 8.43 -13.75 -11.88
N LEU A 38 7.97 -12.49 -11.95
CA LEU A 38 6.56 -12.12 -11.75
C LEU A 38 5.61 -12.76 -12.77
N GLN A 39 6.10 -13.06 -13.98
CA GLN A 39 5.30 -13.62 -15.07
C GLN A 39 5.30 -15.15 -15.10
N THR A 40 6.07 -15.81 -14.23
CA THR A 40 6.13 -17.28 -14.17
C THR A 40 4.86 -17.90 -13.60
N ASN A 41 4.58 -19.17 -13.89
CA ASN A 41 3.49 -19.90 -13.21
C ASN A 41 3.94 -20.53 -11.87
N GLU A 42 5.25 -20.57 -11.61
CA GLU A 42 5.80 -21.14 -10.38
C GLU A 42 5.62 -20.17 -9.20
N ALA A 43 4.74 -20.52 -8.26
CA ALA A 43 4.35 -19.64 -7.15
C ALA A 43 5.53 -19.19 -6.27
N SER A 44 6.49 -20.07 -6.00
CA SER A 44 7.72 -19.77 -5.23
C SER A 44 8.54 -18.66 -5.89
N ILE A 45 8.71 -18.72 -7.21
CA ILE A 45 9.43 -17.72 -8.01
C ILE A 45 8.61 -16.44 -8.10
N LYS A 46 7.33 -16.50 -8.47
CA LYS A 46 6.46 -15.32 -8.60
C LYS A 46 6.39 -14.52 -7.31
N TYR A 47 6.00 -15.17 -6.22
CA TYR A 47 5.81 -14.50 -4.94
C TYR A 47 7.14 -14.09 -4.32
N GLY A 48 8.18 -14.91 -4.50
CA GLY A 48 9.52 -14.57 -4.07
C GLY A 48 10.08 -13.34 -4.80
N SER A 49 9.88 -13.23 -6.12
CA SER A 49 10.34 -12.09 -6.92
C SER A 49 9.60 -10.82 -6.52
N ASN A 50 8.28 -10.89 -6.34
CA ASN A 50 7.50 -9.76 -5.84
C ASN A 50 8.00 -9.29 -4.47
N LYS A 51 8.28 -10.22 -3.55
CA LYS A 51 8.80 -9.87 -2.22
C LYS A 51 10.15 -9.17 -2.30
N VAL A 52 11.06 -9.65 -3.15
CA VAL A 52 12.36 -9.00 -3.39
C VAL A 52 12.16 -7.59 -3.95
N LEU A 53 11.28 -7.39 -4.93
CA LEU A 53 10.99 -6.08 -5.51
C LEU A 53 10.41 -5.10 -4.47
N ILE A 54 9.53 -5.56 -3.58
CA ILE A 54 9.03 -4.74 -2.47
C ILE A 54 10.20 -4.30 -1.57
N ILE A 55 11.08 -5.22 -1.16
CA ILE A 55 12.25 -4.89 -0.32
C ILE A 55 13.18 -3.89 -1.02
N ILE A 56 13.45 -4.08 -2.32
CA ILE A 56 14.26 -3.14 -3.10
C ILE A 56 13.60 -1.76 -3.12
N SER A 57 12.30 -1.68 -3.39
CA SER A 57 11.60 -0.40 -3.43
C SER A 57 11.65 0.34 -2.10
N GLU A 58 11.63 -0.37 -0.97
CA GLU A 58 11.73 0.23 0.35
C GLU A 58 13.16 0.68 0.69
N LYS A 59 14.17 -0.15 0.40
CA LYS A 59 15.59 0.13 0.72
C LYS A 59 16.21 1.16 -0.23
N ASN A 60 15.98 1.04 -1.53
CA ASN A 60 16.55 1.89 -2.56
C ASN A 60 15.56 2.14 -3.72
N PRO A 61 14.52 2.98 -3.50
CA PRO A 61 13.47 3.20 -4.50
C PRO A 61 13.98 3.75 -5.83
N GLY A 62 15.09 4.48 -5.84
CA GLY A 62 15.69 5.04 -7.06
C GLY A 62 16.07 3.97 -8.10
N VAL A 63 16.37 2.75 -7.66
CA VAL A 63 16.69 1.61 -8.55
C VAL A 63 15.47 1.16 -9.37
N LEU A 64 14.27 1.28 -8.81
CA LEU A 64 13.03 0.82 -9.44
C LEU A 64 12.21 1.95 -10.07
N TYR A 65 12.46 3.21 -9.68
CA TYR A 65 11.73 4.38 -10.19
C TYR A 65 11.72 4.50 -11.73
N PRO A 66 12.82 4.23 -12.48
CA PRO A 66 12.80 4.22 -13.94
C PRO A 66 11.87 3.18 -14.57
N LYS A 67 11.32 2.25 -13.78
CA LYS A 67 10.37 1.22 -14.18
C LYS A 67 8.97 1.45 -13.58
N LEU A 68 8.66 2.67 -13.13
CA LEU A 68 7.36 3.01 -12.53
C LEU A 68 6.18 2.54 -13.41
N ASP A 69 6.23 2.78 -14.72
CA ASP A 69 5.16 2.40 -15.66
C ASP A 69 4.88 0.89 -15.66
N PHE A 70 5.92 0.06 -15.45
CA PHE A 70 5.73 -1.38 -15.31
C PHE A 70 4.81 -1.69 -14.12
N PHE A 71 5.01 -1.04 -12.97
CA PHE A 71 4.16 -1.25 -11.80
C PHE A 71 2.78 -0.63 -11.96
N ILE A 72 2.66 0.53 -12.62
CA ILE A 72 1.38 1.16 -12.93
C ILE A 72 0.49 0.22 -13.74
N ALA A 73 1.05 -0.45 -14.74
CA ALA A 73 0.32 -1.43 -15.55
C ALA A 73 -0.25 -2.61 -14.72
N HIS A 74 0.35 -2.92 -13.57
CA HIS A 74 -0.11 -4.00 -12.69
C HIS A 74 -1.24 -3.57 -11.73
N LEU A 75 -1.59 -2.28 -11.64
CA LEU A 75 -2.71 -1.81 -10.81
C LEU A 75 -4.07 -2.37 -11.29
N GLU A 76 -4.20 -2.71 -12.57
CA GLU A 76 -5.41 -3.29 -13.16
C GLU A 76 -5.31 -4.81 -13.36
N ASN A 77 -4.26 -5.46 -12.85
CA ASN A 77 -4.10 -6.90 -13.03
C ASN A 77 -5.21 -7.68 -12.32
N GLU A 78 -5.74 -8.73 -12.95
CA GLU A 78 -6.73 -9.63 -12.34
C GLU A 78 -6.14 -10.37 -11.13
N ASN A 79 -4.83 -10.61 -11.15
CA ASN A 79 -4.10 -11.21 -10.04
C ASN A 79 -3.92 -10.19 -8.89
N ASN A 80 -4.77 -10.31 -7.87
CA ASN A 80 -4.76 -9.44 -6.69
C ASN A 80 -3.40 -9.44 -5.93
N PHE A 81 -2.59 -10.50 -6.03
CA PHE A 81 -1.26 -10.51 -5.42
C PHE A 81 -0.30 -9.56 -6.15
N LEU A 82 -0.30 -9.60 -7.49
CA LEU A 82 0.54 -8.69 -8.29
C LEU A 82 0.07 -7.24 -8.13
N LYS A 83 -1.24 -7.02 -8.10
CA LYS A 83 -1.84 -5.71 -7.80
C LYS A 83 -1.37 -5.17 -6.45
N TRP A 84 -1.38 -6.00 -5.40
CA TRP A 84 -0.88 -5.60 -4.09
C TRP A 84 0.62 -5.27 -4.12
N GLY A 85 1.44 -6.10 -4.76
CA GLY A 85 2.85 -5.80 -4.95
C GLY A 85 3.09 -4.45 -5.61
N ALA A 86 2.33 -4.15 -6.67
CA ALA A 86 2.40 -2.86 -7.36
C ALA A 86 1.99 -1.68 -6.46
N ILE A 87 0.91 -1.82 -5.68
CA ILE A 87 0.48 -0.81 -4.70
C ILE A 87 1.60 -0.49 -3.72
N GLU A 88 2.21 -1.50 -3.08
CA GLU A 88 3.29 -1.27 -2.11
C GLU A 88 4.54 -0.66 -2.75
N ILE A 89 4.94 -1.14 -3.93
CA ILE A 89 6.11 -0.63 -4.64
C ILE A 89 5.90 0.83 -5.04
N ILE A 90 4.76 1.18 -5.65
CA ILE A 90 4.47 2.56 -6.07
C ILE A 90 4.47 3.50 -4.85
N ALA A 91 3.91 3.07 -3.71
CA ALA A 91 3.95 3.87 -2.48
C ALA A 91 5.38 4.12 -1.98
N ASN A 92 6.27 3.14 -2.09
CA ASN A 92 7.69 3.32 -1.77
C ASN A 92 8.39 4.27 -2.75
N LEU A 93 8.06 4.16 -4.04
CA LEU A 93 8.64 4.99 -5.10
C LEU A 93 8.30 6.48 -4.96
N CYS A 94 7.19 6.82 -4.29
CA CYS A 94 6.82 8.22 -4.01
C CYS A 94 7.91 9.00 -3.25
N LYS A 95 8.81 8.31 -2.53
CA LYS A 95 9.97 8.94 -1.86
C LYS A 95 10.94 9.64 -2.82
N VAL A 96 11.01 9.19 -4.07
CA VAL A 96 11.94 9.71 -5.10
C VAL A 96 11.20 10.26 -6.33
N ASP A 97 9.87 10.40 -6.24
CA ASP A 97 9.00 10.90 -7.31
C ASP A 97 9.06 12.44 -7.43
N SER A 98 10.22 12.95 -7.85
CA SER A 98 10.46 14.37 -8.08
C SER A 98 9.77 14.92 -9.33
N LEU A 99 9.30 14.04 -10.23
CA LEU A 99 8.60 14.40 -11.46
C LEU A 99 7.08 14.36 -11.30
N HIS A 100 6.57 14.11 -10.10
CA HIS A 100 5.13 14.09 -9.79
C HIS A 100 4.33 13.10 -10.67
N HIS A 101 4.92 11.94 -10.99
CA HIS A 101 4.24 10.91 -11.75
C HIS A 101 3.10 10.25 -10.96
N PHE A 102 3.20 10.19 -9.62
CA PHE A 102 2.13 9.63 -8.80
C PHE A 102 0.82 10.41 -8.95
N GLU A 103 0.88 11.72 -9.05
CA GLU A 103 -0.28 12.59 -9.19
C GLU A 103 -1.10 12.24 -10.45
N ASN A 104 -0.45 11.83 -11.54
CA ASN A 104 -1.09 11.42 -12.79
C ASN A 104 -1.90 10.13 -12.66
N ILE A 105 -1.52 9.26 -11.72
CA ILE A 105 -2.22 7.98 -11.47
C ILE A 105 -3.08 8.02 -10.21
N PHE A 106 -3.20 9.18 -9.53
CA PHE A 106 -3.81 9.29 -8.21
C PHE A 106 -5.16 8.59 -8.10
N THR A 107 -6.09 8.93 -8.99
CA THR A 107 -7.45 8.34 -9.00
C THR A 107 -7.40 6.83 -9.26
N LYS A 108 -6.58 6.38 -10.20
CA LYS A 108 -6.41 4.96 -10.52
C LYS A 108 -5.86 4.18 -9.33
N TYR A 109 -4.86 4.75 -8.64
CA TYR A 109 -4.22 4.16 -7.49
C TYR A 109 -5.18 3.97 -6.31
N PHE A 110 -6.06 4.95 -6.05
CA PHE A 110 -7.02 4.90 -4.93
C PHE A 110 -8.34 4.21 -5.25
N SER A 111 -8.63 3.92 -6.53
CA SER A 111 -9.84 3.21 -6.96
C SER A 111 -10.15 1.90 -6.20
N PRO A 112 -9.18 1.11 -5.68
CA PRO A 112 -9.52 -0.09 -4.92
C PRO A 112 -10.25 0.19 -3.60
N ILE A 113 -10.19 1.42 -3.05
CA ILE A 113 -10.89 1.77 -1.81
C ILE A 113 -12.40 1.68 -1.99
N GLU A 114 -12.92 2.14 -3.13
CA GLU A 114 -14.35 2.12 -3.45
C GLU A 114 -14.75 0.84 -4.21
N GLY A 115 -13.79 -0.06 -4.45
CA GLY A 115 -14.03 -1.33 -5.14
C GLY A 115 -14.74 -2.36 -4.24
N HIS A 116 -15.17 -3.48 -4.85
CA HIS A 116 -15.92 -4.53 -4.14
C HIS A 116 -15.06 -5.42 -3.22
N HIS A 117 -13.72 -5.36 -3.34
CA HIS A 117 -12.83 -6.30 -2.67
C HIS A 117 -12.09 -5.70 -1.47
N MET A 118 -12.32 -6.28 -0.29
CA MET A 118 -11.72 -5.85 0.98
C MET A 118 -10.18 -5.79 0.96
N VAL A 119 -9.52 -6.80 0.39
CA VAL A 119 -8.06 -6.97 0.49
C VAL A 119 -7.30 -5.88 -0.29
N PRO A 120 -7.61 -5.62 -1.58
CA PRO A 120 -7.06 -4.47 -2.29
C PRO A 120 -7.34 -3.13 -1.60
N ALA A 121 -8.55 -2.91 -1.07
CA ALA A 121 -8.91 -1.69 -0.37
C ALA A 121 -8.03 -1.46 0.88
N ALA A 122 -7.95 -2.46 1.76
CA ALA A 122 -7.17 -2.39 2.99
C ALA A 122 -5.67 -2.17 2.73
N ASN A 123 -5.10 -2.84 1.72
CA ASN A 123 -3.70 -2.65 1.34
C ASN A 123 -3.44 -1.26 0.75
N THR A 124 -4.37 -0.74 -0.06
CA THR A 124 -4.29 0.62 -0.61
C THR A 124 -4.31 1.67 0.51
N ILE A 125 -5.25 1.55 1.46
CA ILE A 125 -5.36 2.43 2.64
C ILE A 125 -4.11 2.38 3.52
N LYS A 126 -3.52 1.19 3.69
CA LYS A 126 -2.26 1.04 4.43
C LYS A 126 -1.10 1.73 3.70
N ALA A 127 -0.97 1.51 2.39
CA ALA A 127 0.09 2.11 1.58
C ALA A 127 -0.07 3.63 1.41
N ALA A 128 -1.30 4.13 1.47
CA ALA A 128 -1.65 5.56 1.42
C ALA A 128 -0.87 6.40 2.44
N VAL A 129 -0.66 5.86 3.64
CA VAL A 129 0.10 6.54 4.71
C VAL A 129 1.52 6.83 4.22
N LYS A 130 2.17 5.83 3.62
CA LYS A 130 3.54 5.97 3.11
C LYS A 130 3.62 7.02 2.00
N ILE A 131 2.61 7.11 1.14
CA ILE A 131 2.55 8.15 0.10
C ILE A 131 2.42 9.52 0.75
N ALA A 132 1.47 9.70 1.67
CA ALA A 132 1.25 10.97 2.35
C ALA A 132 2.49 11.45 3.11
N LEU A 133 3.24 10.54 3.75
CA LEU A 133 4.50 10.84 4.44
C LEU A 133 5.68 11.19 3.51
N ASN A 134 5.62 10.84 2.23
CA ASN A 134 6.64 11.24 1.25
C ASN A 134 6.20 12.45 0.41
N LYS A 135 4.89 12.64 0.24
CA LYS A 135 4.27 13.68 -0.57
C LYS A 135 3.30 14.49 0.30
N HIS A 136 3.85 15.27 1.22
CA HIS A 136 3.08 16.01 2.23
C HIS A 136 1.99 16.93 1.65
N ASN A 137 2.18 17.43 0.42
CA ASN A 137 1.18 18.24 -0.29
C ASN A 137 -0.10 17.46 -0.63
N LEU A 138 -0.04 16.13 -0.63
CA LEU A 138 -1.18 15.25 -0.93
C LEU A 138 -1.88 14.73 0.33
N THR A 139 -1.35 14.95 1.54
CA THR A 139 -1.86 14.35 2.78
C THR A 139 -3.36 14.60 2.98
N GLU A 140 -3.83 15.83 2.76
CA GLU A 140 -5.26 16.17 2.82
C GLU A 140 -6.07 15.36 1.83
N LYS A 141 -5.68 15.39 0.55
CA LYS A 141 -6.39 14.69 -0.53
C LYS A 141 -6.44 13.19 -0.28
N ILE A 142 -5.33 12.60 0.19
CA ILE A 142 -5.23 11.19 0.54
C ILE A 142 -6.15 10.85 1.72
N SER A 143 -6.28 11.72 2.73
CA SER A 143 -7.20 11.48 3.83
C SER A 143 -8.65 11.40 3.35
N TYR A 144 -9.04 12.26 2.40
CA TYR A 144 -10.37 12.20 1.78
C TYR A 144 -10.58 10.92 0.96
N GLU A 145 -9.57 10.44 0.22
CA GLU A 145 -9.67 9.14 -0.46
C GLU A 145 -9.87 7.99 0.54
N ILE A 146 -9.18 8.00 1.69
CA ILE A 146 -9.35 6.97 2.73
C ILE A 146 -10.76 7.03 3.33
N LEU A 147 -11.35 8.22 3.51
CA LEU A 147 -12.68 8.39 4.08
C LEU A 147 -13.80 7.74 3.26
N LYS A 148 -13.61 7.57 1.95
CA LYS A 148 -14.58 6.91 1.06
C LYS A 148 -14.89 5.46 1.43
N VAL A 149 -14.05 4.84 2.27
CA VAL A 149 -14.31 3.52 2.86
C VAL A 149 -15.64 3.45 3.60
N GLU A 150 -16.16 4.59 4.09
CA GLU A 150 -17.44 4.62 4.82
C GLU A 150 -18.64 4.29 3.92
N ASP A 151 -18.54 4.63 2.63
CA ASP A 151 -19.59 4.44 1.63
C ASP A 151 -19.36 3.19 0.75
N ALA A 152 -18.26 2.46 0.98
CA ALA A 152 -17.90 1.29 0.18
C ALA A 152 -18.78 0.06 0.49
N ASP A 153 -19.08 -0.72 -0.56
CA ASP A 153 -19.85 -1.96 -0.47
C ASP A 153 -18.96 -3.18 -0.80
N TYR A 154 -18.16 -3.61 0.19
CA TYR A 154 -17.37 -4.84 0.06
C TYR A 154 -18.25 -6.09 0.20
N GLU A 155 -17.64 -7.26 -0.02
CA GLU A 155 -18.34 -8.55 -0.11
C GLU A 155 -19.28 -8.87 1.06
N THR A 156 -18.98 -8.34 2.24
CA THR A 156 -19.85 -8.47 3.42
C THR A 156 -19.78 -7.24 4.31
N ALA A 157 -20.79 -7.04 5.15
CA ALA A 157 -20.76 -6.03 6.20
C ALA A 157 -19.58 -6.21 7.18
N GLU A 158 -19.11 -7.43 7.38
CA GLU A 158 -17.92 -7.69 8.19
C GLU A 158 -16.64 -7.21 7.49
N CYS A 159 -16.55 -7.38 6.17
CA CYS A 159 -15.47 -6.79 5.37
C CYS A 159 -15.45 -5.26 5.52
N ASN A 160 -16.60 -4.58 5.39
CA ASN A 160 -16.73 -3.14 5.63
C ASN A 160 -16.13 -2.73 6.99
N ASN A 161 -16.51 -3.44 8.06
CA ASN A 161 -15.98 -3.14 9.40
C ASN A 161 -14.46 -3.38 9.53
N ILE A 162 -13.91 -4.37 8.81
CA ILE A 162 -12.47 -4.64 8.80
C ILE A 162 -11.71 -3.51 8.09
N VAL A 163 -12.16 -3.08 6.90
CA VAL A 163 -11.49 -2.00 6.15
C VAL A 163 -11.63 -0.66 6.86
N ILE A 164 -12.81 -0.34 7.43
CA ILE A 164 -12.99 0.82 8.31
C ILE A 164 -11.96 0.78 9.45
N GLY A 165 -11.75 -0.39 10.06
CA GLY A 165 -10.74 -0.56 11.09
C GLY A 165 -9.30 -0.38 10.58
N GLN A 166 -9.01 -0.57 9.30
CA GLN A 166 -7.73 -0.24 8.69
C GLN A 166 -7.63 1.26 8.39
N ALA A 167 -8.72 1.89 7.92
CA ALA A 167 -8.81 3.33 7.69
C ALA A 167 -8.59 4.14 8.95
N ILE A 168 -9.23 3.79 10.08
CA ILE A 168 -9.01 4.46 11.37
C ILE A 168 -7.52 4.41 11.75
N LYS A 169 -6.86 3.27 11.55
CA LYS A 169 -5.44 3.12 11.86
C LYS A 169 -4.58 4.02 10.97
N SER A 170 -4.81 4.00 9.66
CA SER A 170 -4.06 4.84 8.71
C SER A 170 -4.29 6.32 8.96
N LEU A 171 -5.54 6.72 9.22
CA LEU A 171 -5.89 8.10 9.53
C LEU A 171 -5.32 8.56 10.88
N ASP A 172 -5.19 7.68 11.88
CA ASP A 172 -4.49 7.99 13.14
C ASP A 172 -3.03 8.40 12.92
N GLU A 173 -2.35 7.75 11.97
CA GLU A 173 -0.96 8.05 11.62
C GLU A 173 -0.84 9.40 10.89
N LEU A 174 -1.85 9.76 10.08
CA LEU A 174 -1.87 11.01 9.32
C LEU A 174 -2.42 12.21 10.11
N PHE A 175 -3.26 11.97 11.12
CA PHE A 175 -4.03 13.00 11.82
C PHE A 175 -3.20 14.20 12.33
N PRO A 176 -2.00 14.02 12.91
CA PRO A 176 -1.19 15.15 13.38
C PRO A 176 -0.76 16.11 12.25
N GLN A 177 -0.73 15.64 11.01
CA GLN A 177 -0.30 16.41 9.83
C GLN A 177 -1.47 17.04 9.06
N LEU A 178 -2.71 16.71 9.43
CA LEU A 178 -3.89 17.28 8.79
C LEU A 178 -4.10 18.72 9.26
N LYS A 179 -4.32 19.59 8.29
CA LYS A 179 -4.83 20.94 8.47
C LYS A 179 -6.31 20.88 8.83
N THR A 180 -7.09 20.06 8.12
CA THR A 180 -8.54 19.90 8.34
C THR A 180 -8.82 18.57 9.00
N LYS A 181 -9.10 18.60 10.31
CA LYS A 181 -9.18 17.40 11.16
C LYS A 181 -10.60 16.89 11.36
N GLU A 182 -11.58 17.78 11.24
CA GLU A 182 -12.98 17.56 11.55
C GLU A 182 -13.58 16.39 10.76
N PRO A 183 -13.37 16.26 9.43
CA PRO A 183 -13.96 15.15 8.66
C PRO A 183 -13.48 13.79 9.15
N VAL A 184 -12.17 13.66 9.41
CA VAL A 184 -11.57 12.43 9.93
C VAL A 184 -12.07 12.16 11.34
N PHE A 185 -12.14 13.18 12.19
CA PHE A 185 -12.59 13.02 13.56
C PHE A 185 -14.06 12.56 13.63
N GLU A 186 -14.94 13.18 12.84
CA GLU A 186 -16.36 12.83 12.78
C GLU A 186 -16.58 11.44 12.17
N PHE A 187 -15.82 11.05 11.14
CA PHE A 187 -15.78 9.67 10.66
C PHE A 187 -15.48 8.70 11.81
N VAL A 188 -14.38 8.91 12.55
CA VAL A 188 -13.99 7.99 13.63
C VAL A 188 -15.03 7.95 14.75
N LYS A 189 -15.67 9.07 15.11
CA LYS A 189 -16.75 9.09 16.11
C LYS A 189 -17.92 8.20 15.73
N ARG A 190 -18.34 8.19 14.47
CA ARG A 190 -19.41 7.29 14.00
C ARG A 190 -19.04 5.82 14.22
N GLN A 191 -17.75 5.49 14.14
CA GLN A 191 -17.25 4.13 14.35
C GLN A 191 -17.18 3.67 15.83
N LEU A 192 -17.48 4.54 16.80
CA LEU A 192 -17.62 4.14 18.22
C LEU A 192 -18.77 3.14 18.44
N LYS A 193 -19.75 3.11 17.52
CA LYS A 193 -20.88 2.16 17.54
C LYS A 193 -20.71 1.01 16.53
N ASN A 194 -19.54 0.86 15.91
CA ASN A 194 -19.29 -0.16 14.90
C ASN A 194 -19.60 -1.57 15.44
N LYS A 195 -20.17 -2.49 14.64
CA LYS A 195 -20.56 -3.83 15.13
C LYS A 195 -19.36 -4.68 15.53
N ARG A 196 -18.21 -4.50 14.89
CA ARG A 196 -16.98 -5.24 15.17
C ARG A 196 -16.25 -4.66 16.39
N PRO A 197 -16.07 -5.43 17.49
CA PRO A 197 -15.40 -4.93 18.70
C PRO A 197 -13.98 -4.41 18.47
N ALA A 198 -13.21 -5.07 17.59
CA ALA A 198 -11.86 -4.65 17.25
C ALA A 198 -11.82 -3.27 16.57
N THR A 199 -12.81 -2.95 15.74
CA THR A 199 -12.92 -1.66 15.04
C THR A 199 -13.35 -0.56 16.00
N ARG A 200 -14.35 -0.83 16.87
CA ARG A 200 -14.72 0.11 17.94
C ARG A 200 -13.53 0.48 18.83
N LYS A 201 -12.75 -0.52 19.25
CA LYS A 201 -11.57 -0.29 20.10
C LYS A 201 -10.55 0.65 19.43
N LYS A 202 -10.35 0.54 18.10
CA LYS A 202 -9.48 1.46 17.36
C LYS A 202 -10.04 2.89 17.36
N ALA A 203 -11.34 3.05 17.17
CA ALA A 203 -12.00 4.35 17.25
C ALA A 203 -11.84 4.98 18.64
N GLU A 204 -12.09 4.22 19.70
CA GLU A 204 -11.89 4.69 21.08
C GLU A 204 -10.45 5.16 21.35
N ILE A 205 -9.45 4.39 20.89
CA ILE A 205 -8.04 4.74 21.03
C ILE A 205 -7.73 6.04 20.27
N PHE A 206 -8.19 6.15 19.02
CA PHE A 206 -8.00 7.35 18.20
C PHE A 206 -8.58 8.58 18.90
N ILE A 207 -9.83 8.53 19.37
CA ILE A 207 -10.50 9.69 19.99
C ILE A 207 -9.73 10.12 21.24
N ARG A 208 -9.37 9.17 22.13
CA ARG A 208 -8.61 9.47 23.35
C ARG A 208 -7.25 10.11 23.05
N LYS A 209 -6.55 9.64 22.01
CA LYS A 209 -5.24 10.13 21.61
C LYS A 209 -5.32 11.53 20.98
N ASN A 210 -6.32 11.76 20.13
CA ASN A 210 -6.34 12.87 19.21
C ASN A 210 -7.32 14.00 19.57
N GLN A 211 -8.16 13.84 20.60
CA GLN A 211 -9.13 14.86 21.03
C GLN A 211 -8.50 16.27 21.14
N LYS A 212 -7.34 16.37 21.79
CA LYS A 212 -6.64 17.66 22.01
C LYS A 212 -6.09 18.31 20.74
N LEU A 213 -5.99 17.55 19.65
CA LEU A 213 -5.54 18.05 18.36
C LEU A 213 -6.69 18.63 17.53
N LEU A 214 -7.94 18.30 17.87
CA LEU A 214 -9.13 18.88 17.24
C LEU A 214 -9.42 20.29 17.76
N ASP A 215 -9.13 20.53 19.05
CA ASP A 215 -9.40 21.81 19.72
C ASP A 215 -8.34 22.90 19.44
N LYS A 216 -7.40 22.65 18.52
CA LYS A 216 -6.27 23.52 18.15
C LYS A 216 -6.31 23.89 16.69
#